data_AF-A0A956SU44-F1
#
_entry.id   AF-A0A956SU44-F1
#
_cell.length_a   1.000
_cell.length_b   1.000
_cell.length_c   1.000
_cell.angle_alpha   90.00
_cell.angle_beta   90.00
_cell.angle_gamma   90.00
#
_symmetry.space_group_name_H-M   'P 1'
#
loop_
_entity.id
_entity.type
_entity.pdbx_description
1 polymer ?
#
loop_
_entity_poly.entity_id
_entity_poly.type
_entity_poly.pdbx_seq_one_letter_code
_entity_poly.pdbx_strand_id
1 'polypeptide(L)'
;CDADCSLREAVIAANADASTDTVILPAGTYALTIAGAAENAGETGDLDILGPVTIQGDAAATTIIDAGGIDRVFHVESGSTRVVFANVTIRGGSAAGAGTDQNGGGIYAFRSLVTILNSVITDNTAQGGGGGVDVNLDSTNPSLAGLNLLGSTVSANTAMGSGGGGGILAGGRFPVRISHGVITGNHNTSGGGRGGGAFFAGSNSLDIVASAFTDNTAAIGGGIAINQPISARFRNTLIEGNTASSDGGGIHAVPRGGENTLIETSAIRGNAARGGGALYVDGGAIAITDSELSGNSATGTGGAVSTIRTNLTIRGTTITGNGATILAGGINVAFGSHLIENSTLAGNTVTSAAGSNGVIGGGAIATSGSAVANMTLVNTTVADNVAPAGGSQLFCGSCKAGSVFLLRNTVITGPPGVPLCAVRFNSGPFTSEGGNLSGDANCDLGDPTDQESVADMMLSALAANGGPTDTRGLQAGSPAIGAAVAANCPAVDQRGFQRDGMCDSGAFEANVSVDNFGCGADLDGLRKQLGYVVEEILETPTVGDILYCLGGLAGAA
;
A
#
# COMPACT_ATOMS: atom_id res chain seq x y z
N CYS A 1 10.18 26.52 34.05
CA CYS A 1 11.19 26.39 35.12
C CYS A 1 12.39 27.27 34.77
N ASP A 2 13.21 27.75 35.72
CA ASP A 2 14.17 28.85 35.45
C ASP A 2 15.65 28.60 35.84
N ALA A 3 16.15 27.34 35.91
CA ALA A 3 17.61 27.06 35.75
C ALA A 3 18.06 25.58 35.82
N ASP A 4 17.33 24.67 36.47
CA ASP A 4 17.70 23.24 36.57
C ASP A 4 16.43 22.45 36.86
N CYS A 5 15.74 22.02 35.81
CA CYS A 5 14.55 21.21 35.98
C CYS A 5 14.60 19.97 35.09
N SER A 6 14.14 18.88 35.66
CA SER A 6 13.88 17.64 34.95
C SER A 6 12.83 17.86 33.86
N LEU A 7 12.82 16.96 32.87
CA LEU A 7 11.77 16.92 31.84
C LEU A 7 10.36 16.87 32.48
N ARG A 8 10.21 16.11 33.57
CA ARG A 8 8.94 16.00 34.30
C ARG A 8 8.49 17.36 34.86
N GLU A 9 9.38 18.07 35.55
CA GLU A 9 9.07 19.41 36.07
C GLU A 9 8.78 20.42 34.96
N ALA A 10 9.44 20.31 33.80
CA ALA A 10 9.15 21.14 32.65
C ALA A 10 7.74 20.89 32.08
N VAL A 11 7.33 19.63 31.98
CA VAL A 11 5.97 19.25 31.52
C VAL A 11 4.91 19.68 32.53
N ILE A 12 5.13 19.46 33.84
CA ILE A 12 4.22 19.92 34.90
C ILE A 12 4.08 21.44 34.88
N ALA A 13 5.18 22.17 34.67
CA ALA A 13 5.13 23.63 34.55
C ALA A 13 4.33 24.06 33.31
N ALA A 14 4.49 23.37 32.17
CA ALA A 14 3.73 23.65 30.96
C ALA A 14 2.23 23.35 31.14
N ASN A 15 1.87 22.30 31.88
CA ASN A 15 0.48 21.98 32.20
C ASN A 15 -0.20 23.05 33.05
N ALA A 16 0.57 23.86 33.79
CA ALA A 16 0.05 24.95 34.61
C ALA A 16 -0.20 26.25 33.81
N ASP A 17 0.29 26.33 32.57
CA ASP A 17 0.04 27.45 31.66
C ASP A 17 -1.09 27.10 30.67
N ALA A 18 -1.96 28.06 30.38
CA ALA A 18 -3.04 27.90 29.41
C ALA A 18 -2.60 28.25 27.97
N SER A 19 -1.43 28.88 27.82
CA SER A 19 -0.81 29.21 26.54
C SER A 19 -0.03 28.00 25.98
N THR A 20 0.45 28.12 24.74
CA THR A 20 1.26 27.05 24.14
C THR A 20 2.71 27.20 24.57
N ASP A 21 3.20 26.23 25.33
CA ASP A 21 4.58 26.20 25.80
C ASP A 21 5.51 25.41 24.89
N THR A 22 6.80 25.69 25.01
CA THR A 22 7.86 24.90 24.39
C THR A 22 8.83 24.42 25.46
N VAL A 23 8.95 23.10 25.61
CA VAL A 23 9.98 22.43 26.42
C VAL A 23 11.16 22.12 25.51
N ILE A 24 12.28 22.80 25.72
CA ILE A 24 13.50 22.63 24.93
C ILE A 24 14.44 21.66 25.65
N LEU A 25 14.83 20.59 24.95
CA LEU A 25 15.69 19.53 25.44
C LEU A 25 17.02 19.55 24.67
N PRO A 26 18.11 20.00 25.30
CA PRO A 26 19.45 19.80 24.76
C PRO A 26 19.73 18.32 24.46
N ALA A 27 20.74 18.05 23.63
CA ALA A 27 21.23 16.69 23.40
C ALA A 27 21.54 15.98 24.74
N GLY A 28 21.07 14.74 24.87
CA GLY A 28 21.19 13.94 26.08
C GLY A 28 20.11 12.88 26.18
N THR A 29 20.30 11.97 27.14
CA THR A 29 19.30 10.95 27.48
C THR A 29 18.55 11.36 28.75
N TYR A 30 17.24 11.53 28.60
CA TYR A 30 16.28 11.84 29.64
C TYR A 30 15.58 10.54 30.05
N ALA A 31 16.20 9.82 30.98
CA ALA A 31 15.66 8.57 31.51
C ALA A 31 14.53 8.87 32.51
N LEU A 32 13.35 8.28 32.30
CA LEU A 32 12.31 8.24 33.32
C LEU A 32 12.71 7.18 34.36
N THR A 33 12.72 7.56 35.64
CA THR A 33 13.17 6.67 36.73
C THR A 33 12.13 6.47 37.83
N ILE A 34 11.02 7.20 37.76
CA ILE A 34 9.95 7.14 38.76
C ILE A 34 8.89 6.19 38.24
N ALA A 35 8.86 4.97 38.76
CA ALA A 35 7.82 4.00 38.42
C ALA A 35 6.45 4.45 38.95
N GLY A 36 5.42 4.10 38.22
CA GLY A 36 4.01 4.42 38.45
C GLY A 36 3.19 3.77 37.34
N ALA A 37 1.88 3.67 37.52
CA ALA A 37 0.96 3.29 36.48
C ALA A 37 -0.42 3.85 36.82
N ALA A 38 -1.20 4.22 35.80
CA ALA A 38 -2.55 4.78 35.97
C ALA A 38 -2.57 6.02 36.89
N GLU A 39 -1.55 6.86 36.75
CA GLU A 39 -1.41 8.16 37.38
C GLU A 39 -1.55 9.22 36.28
N ASN A 40 -2.25 10.32 36.55
CA ASN A 40 -2.76 11.24 35.52
C ASN A 40 -2.39 12.72 35.79
N ALA A 41 -1.49 12.96 36.74
CA ALA A 41 -0.96 14.27 37.09
C ALA A 41 0.54 14.41 36.73
N GLY A 42 1.14 13.40 36.11
CA GLY A 42 2.52 13.39 35.65
C GLY A 42 3.53 13.37 36.80
N GLU A 43 3.17 12.89 37.98
CA GLU A 43 4.02 12.76 39.16
C GLU A 43 4.82 11.46 39.16
N THR A 44 4.29 10.39 38.57
CA THR A 44 4.94 9.07 38.48
C THR A 44 4.67 8.40 37.13
N GLY A 45 5.47 7.40 36.75
CA GLY A 45 5.23 6.64 35.52
C GLY A 45 5.50 7.48 34.27
N ASP A 46 4.51 7.53 33.38
CA ASP A 46 4.53 8.34 32.16
C ASP A 46 4.52 9.86 32.45
N LEU A 47 4.63 10.64 31.37
CA LEU A 47 4.52 12.10 31.41
C LEU A 47 3.16 12.54 30.86
N ASP A 48 2.30 13.03 31.75
CA ASP A 48 0.99 13.55 31.38
C ASP A 48 1.06 14.95 30.78
N ILE A 49 0.45 15.12 29.61
CA ILE A 49 0.30 16.40 28.90
C ILE A 49 -1.17 16.83 28.95
N LEU A 50 -1.42 17.90 29.70
CA LEU A 50 -2.75 18.44 30.00
C LEU A 50 -3.06 19.75 29.25
N GLY A 51 -2.10 20.25 28.47
CA GLY A 51 -2.23 21.49 27.69
C GLY A 51 -1.48 21.43 26.36
N PRO A 52 -1.53 22.50 25.56
CA PRO A 52 -0.80 22.58 24.31
C PRO A 52 0.69 22.75 24.58
N VAL A 53 1.51 21.84 24.06
CA VAL A 53 2.96 21.86 24.29
C VAL A 53 3.73 21.39 23.08
N THR A 54 4.89 21.99 22.86
CA THR A 54 5.93 21.48 21.96
C THR A 54 7.09 20.93 22.79
N ILE A 55 7.38 19.64 22.64
CA ILE A 55 8.59 19.00 23.15
C ILE A 55 9.64 19.01 22.03
N GLN A 56 10.65 19.86 22.17
CA GLN A 56 11.65 20.15 21.14
C GLN A 56 13.03 19.65 21.56
N GLY A 57 13.55 18.64 20.87
CA GLY A 57 14.92 18.18 21.01
C GLY A 57 15.92 18.92 20.12
N ASP A 58 17.20 18.61 20.29
CA ASP A 58 18.29 19.08 19.42
C ASP A 58 18.27 18.34 18.08
N ALA A 59 18.36 17.01 18.13
CA ALA A 59 18.18 16.09 17.02
C ALA A 59 17.67 14.74 17.53
N ALA A 60 16.88 14.01 16.72
CA ALA A 60 16.35 12.72 17.14
C ALA A 60 17.45 11.73 17.54
N ALA A 61 18.61 11.78 16.86
CA ALA A 61 19.75 10.91 17.15
C ALA A 61 20.44 11.19 18.50
N THR A 62 20.24 12.38 19.09
CA THR A 62 20.99 12.84 20.27
C THR A 62 20.12 13.23 21.45
N THR A 63 18.84 13.56 21.25
CA THR A 63 17.87 13.83 22.32
C THR A 63 16.95 12.61 22.49
N ILE A 64 17.20 11.83 23.54
CA ILE A 64 16.51 10.55 23.78
C ILE A 64 15.68 10.66 25.05
N ILE A 65 14.39 10.40 24.96
CA ILE A 65 13.46 10.27 26.10
C ILE A 65 13.18 8.78 26.25
N ASP A 66 13.62 8.20 27.37
CA ASP A 66 13.68 6.75 27.58
C ASP A 66 12.91 6.37 28.85
N ALA A 67 11.81 5.62 28.70
CA ALA A 67 11.05 5.13 29.84
C ALA A 67 11.65 3.88 30.50
N GLY A 68 12.64 3.21 29.89
CA GLY A 68 13.31 2.06 30.49
C GLY A 68 12.39 0.88 30.86
N GLY A 69 11.21 0.79 30.25
CA GLY A 69 10.18 -0.22 30.48
C GLY A 69 9.33 0.00 31.73
N ILE A 70 9.44 1.15 32.42
CA ILE A 70 8.75 1.34 33.71
C ILE A 70 7.26 1.63 33.54
N ASP A 71 6.88 2.37 32.50
CA ASP A 71 5.52 2.75 32.11
C ASP A 71 5.56 3.26 30.65
N ARG A 72 4.45 3.80 30.12
CA ARG A 72 4.44 4.57 28.87
C ARG A 72 5.40 5.77 28.95
N VAL A 73 5.71 6.38 27.81
CA VAL A 73 6.52 7.62 27.82
C VAL A 73 5.64 8.85 28.00
N PHE A 74 4.61 9.01 27.17
CA PHE A 74 3.72 10.18 27.18
C PHE A 74 2.25 9.80 27.15
N HIS A 75 1.47 10.49 27.98
CA HIS A 75 0.02 10.42 28.00
C HIS A 75 -0.58 11.80 27.75
N VAL A 76 -1.33 11.96 26.65
CA VAL A 76 -2.01 13.21 26.31
C VAL A 76 -3.48 13.10 26.68
N GLU A 77 -3.84 13.60 27.87
CA GLU A 77 -5.20 13.52 28.42
C GLU A 77 -6.10 14.72 28.10
N SER A 78 -5.53 15.82 27.62
CA SER A 78 -6.31 17.05 27.47
C SER A 78 -7.27 17.00 26.29
N GLY A 79 -8.57 17.04 26.60
CA GLY A 79 -9.65 16.97 25.63
C GLY A 79 -9.61 18.11 24.61
N SER A 80 -8.92 17.90 23.49
CA SER A 80 -8.75 18.82 22.34
C SER A 80 -7.49 19.70 22.37
N THR A 81 -6.33 19.16 22.74
CA THR A 81 -5.04 19.89 22.67
C THR A 81 -4.26 19.64 21.36
N ARG A 82 -3.23 20.46 21.13
CA ARG A 82 -2.20 20.25 20.11
C ARG A 82 -0.87 19.93 20.81
N VAL A 83 -0.30 18.78 20.50
CA VAL A 83 1.01 18.35 21.00
C VAL A 83 1.96 18.15 19.83
N VAL A 84 3.17 18.69 19.96
CA VAL A 84 4.23 18.52 18.97
C VAL A 84 5.43 17.85 19.63
N PHE A 85 5.90 16.75 19.06
CA PHE A 85 7.18 16.13 19.36
C PHE A 85 8.11 16.39 18.18
N ALA A 86 9.18 17.14 18.39
CA ALA A 86 10.09 17.56 17.33
C ALA A 86 11.54 17.22 17.67
N ASN A 87 12.25 16.58 16.74
CA ASN A 87 13.68 16.25 16.87
C ASN A 87 14.02 15.42 18.13
N VAL A 88 13.16 14.46 18.50
CA VAL A 88 13.38 13.59 19.67
C VAL A 88 13.31 12.12 19.30
N THR A 89 13.99 11.27 20.08
CA THR A 89 13.69 9.84 20.15
C THR A 89 12.84 9.56 21.38
N ILE A 90 11.74 8.81 21.22
CA ILE A 90 10.85 8.35 22.29
C ILE A 90 10.91 6.82 22.30
N ARG A 91 11.40 6.25 23.39
CA ARG A 91 11.64 4.81 23.46
C ARG A 91 11.44 4.17 24.83
N GLY A 92 11.45 2.83 24.82
CA GLY A 92 11.44 2.01 26.02
C GLY A 92 10.14 2.12 26.81
N GLY A 93 9.07 2.65 26.22
CA GLY A 93 7.77 2.74 26.87
C GLY A 93 7.07 1.38 26.97
N SER A 94 6.34 1.16 28.05
CA SER A 94 5.61 -0.09 28.33
C SER A 94 4.21 0.18 28.90
N ALA A 95 3.18 0.14 28.05
CA ALA A 95 1.78 0.25 28.46
C ALA A 95 1.24 -1.11 28.94
N ALA A 96 1.22 -1.32 30.27
CA ALA A 96 0.83 -2.61 30.88
C ALA A 96 -0.40 -2.53 31.80
N GLY A 97 -1.11 -1.41 31.84
CA GLY A 97 -2.21 -1.14 32.79
C GLY A 97 -3.54 -1.85 32.46
N ALA A 98 -4.66 -1.28 32.92
CA ALA A 98 -6.00 -1.76 32.58
C ALA A 98 -6.73 -0.76 31.68
N GLY A 99 -7.63 -1.23 30.81
CA GLY A 99 -8.44 -0.33 29.98
C GLY A 99 -7.61 0.49 28.99
N THR A 100 -7.66 1.82 29.09
CA THR A 100 -6.94 2.74 28.20
C THR A 100 -5.43 2.75 28.44
N ASP A 101 -4.99 2.38 29.65
CA ASP A 101 -3.58 2.36 30.08
C ASP A 101 -2.78 1.21 29.46
N GLN A 102 -3.43 0.40 28.62
CA GLN A 102 -2.79 -0.66 27.84
C GLN A 102 -2.31 -0.18 26.47
N ASN A 103 -2.62 1.05 26.06
CA ASN A 103 -2.37 1.52 24.70
C ASN A 103 -1.27 2.59 24.65
N GLY A 104 -0.62 2.73 23.49
CA GLY A 104 0.35 3.80 23.24
C GLY A 104 1.61 3.64 24.07
N GLY A 105 2.41 2.59 23.82
CA GLY A 105 3.63 2.33 24.60
C GLY A 105 4.56 3.54 24.65
N GLY A 106 4.78 4.18 23.50
CA GLY A 106 5.48 5.46 23.44
C GLY A 106 4.56 6.63 23.78
N ILE A 107 3.53 6.83 22.95
CA ILE A 107 2.58 7.94 23.06
C ILE A 107 1.17 7.40 23.03
N TYR A 108 0.38 7.70 24.06
CA TYR A 108 -1.07 7.59 24.01
C TYR A 108 -1.68 8.99 24.01
N ALA A 109 -2.60 9.27 23.08
CA ALA A 109 -3.27 10.55 23.00
C ALA A 109 -4.77 10.40 22.79
N PHE A 110 -5.54 11.10 23.63
CA PHE A 110 -6.99 11.11 23.55
C PHE A 110 -7.49 12.49 23.11
N ARG A 111 -8.35 12.51 22.08
CA ARG A 111 -9.03 13.69 21.53
C ARG A 111 -8.09 14.83 21.12
N SER A 112 -6.84 14.54 20.80
CA SER A 112 -5.81 15.55 20.57
C SER A 112 -5.18 15.44 19.19
N LEU A 113 -4.64 16.55 18.69
CA LEU A 113 -3.80 16.56 17.51
C LEU A 113 -2.35 16.30 17.94
N VAL A 114 -1.81 15.16 17.53
CA VAL A 114 -0.40 14.81 17.74
C VAL A 114 0.36 15.05 16.44
N THR A 115 1.42 15.85 16.51
CA THR A 115 2.39 16.01 15.41
C THR A 115 3.74 15.48 15.86
N ILE A 116 4.26 14.51 15.11
CA ILE A 116 5.59 13.92 15.30
C ILE A 116 6.42 14.37 14.09
N LEU A 117 7.44 15.18 14.35
CA LEU A 117 8.25 15.85 13.34
C LEU A 117 9.72 15.49 13.51
N ASN A 118 10.36 14.99 12.46
CA ASN A 118 11.79 14.63 12.44
C ASN A 118 12.21 13.83 13.69
N SER A 119 11.37 12.89 14.11
CA SER A 119 11.50 12.18 15.39
C SER A 119 11.45 10.68 15.18
N VAL A 120 11.88 9.92 16.20
CA VAL A 120 11.91 8.46 16.19
C VAL A 120 11.07 7.93 17.35
N ILE A 121 10.11 7.05 17.07
CA ILE A 121 9.33 6.32 18.08
C ILE A 121 9.74 4.86 18.00
N THR A 122 10.48 4.35 18.98
CA THR A 122 11.07 3.01 18.85
C THR A 122 11.15 2.20 20.14
N ASP A 123 11.17 0.87 20.02
CA ASP A 123 11.32 -0.07 21.14
C ASP A 123 10.26 0.13 22.24
N ASN A 124 9.03 0.51 21.85
CA ASN A 124 7.92 0.66 22.77
C ASN A 124 6.97 -0.55 22.69
N THR A 125 6.38 -0.91 23.83
CA THR A 125 5.47 -2.05 23.95
C THR A 125 4.13 -1.63 24.55
N ALA A 126 3.03 -2.14 24.02
CA ALA A 126 1.68 -1.95 24.53
C ALA A 126 0.96 -3.29 24.66
N GLN A 127 0.31 -3.54 25.81
CA GLN A 127 -0.56 -4.73 25.98
C GLN A 127 -1.86 -4.64 25.17
N GLY A 128 -2.28 -3.44 24.81
CA GLY A 128 -3.44 -3.10 24.00
C GLY A 128 -3.05 -2.88 22.54
N GLY A 129 -3.30 -1.67 22.02
CA GLY A 129 -2.93 -1.25 20.67
C GLY A 129 -1.99 -0.05 20.63
N GLY A 130 -1.41 0.23 19.46
CA GLY A 130 -0.45 1.31 19.27
C GLY A 130 0.81 1.09 20.08
N GLY A 131 1.62 0.08 19.74
CA GLY A 131 2.86 -0.22 20.47
C GLY A 131 3.75 1.01 20.58
N GLY A 132 3.87 1.78 19.49
CA GLY A 132 4.54 3.08 19.49
C GLY A 132 3.58 4.22 19.82
N VAL A 133 2.54 4.39 19.00
CA VAL A 133 1.61 5.53 19.07
C VAL A 133 0.17 5.03 19.02
N ASP A 134 -0.68 5.48 19.93
CA ASP A 134 -2.14 5.39 19.81
C ASP A 134 -2.77 6.78 19.92
N VAL A 135 -3.50 7.18 18.88
CA VAL A 135 -4.35 8.38 18.90
C VAL A 135 -5.80 7.96 18.78
N ASN A 136 -6.64 8.37 19.73
CA ASN A 136 -8.02 7.92 19.82
C ASN A 136 -9.01 9.07 20.07
N LEU A 137 -10.28 8.90 19.70
CA LEU A 137 -11.38 9.76 20.13
C LEU A 137 -12.64 8.96 20.49
N ASP A 138 -13.47 9.54 21.36
CA ASP A 138 -14.84 9.07 21.54
C ASP A 138 -15.73 9.46 20.34
N SER A 139 -16.91 8.84 20.25
CA SER A 139 -17.87 9.05 19.18
C SER A 139 -18.62 10.40 19.24
N THR A 140 -18.35 11.25 20.23
CA THR A 140 -19.23 12.36 20.61
C THR A 140 -18.71 13.75 20.27
N ASN A 141 -17.43 13.93 19.93
CA ASN A 141 -16.93 15.27 19.56
C ASN A 141 -15.65 15.27 18.67
N PRO A 142 -15.73 15.65 17.38
CA PRO A 142 -14.63 15.49 16.43
C PRO A 142 -13.66 16.68 16.26
N SER A 143 -13.67 17.72 17.11
CA SER A 143 -13.18 19.02 16.62
C SER A 143 -11.65 19.22 16.51
N LEU A 144 -10.79 18.41 17.16
CA LEU A 144 -9.32 18.61 17.07
C LEU A 144 -8.45 17.33 17.04
N ALA A 145 -9.02 16.13 17.06
CA ALA A 145 -8.19 14.92 16.99
C ALA A 145 -7.49 14.77 15.63
N GLY A 146 -6.28 14.23 15.61
CA GLY A 146 -5.55 13.92 14.37
C GLY A 146 -4.12 13.44 14.63
N LEU A 147 -3.50 12.86 13.61
CA LEU A 147 -2.11 12.42 13.65
C LEU A 147 -1.37 12.93 12.41
N ASN A 148 -0.28 13.67 12.65
CA ASN A 148 0.68 14.06 11.62
C ASN A 148 2.03 13.41 11.92
N LEU A 149 2.50 12.53 11.03
CA LEU A 149 3.85 11.96 11.08
C LEU A 149 4.65 12.53 9.90
N LEU A 150 5.64 13.37 10.19
CA LEU A 150 6.36 14.16 9.19
C LEU A 150 7.87 13.91 9.31
N GLY A 151 8.49 13.35 8.27
CA GLY A 151 9.94 13.09 8.27
C GLY A 151 10.40 12.21 9.43
N SER A 152 9.55 11.31 9.91
CA SER A 152 9.71 10.63 11.19
C SER A 152 9.64 9.11 11.05
N THR A 153 10.29 8.41 11.98
CA THR A 153 10.38 6.95 11.98
C THR A 153 9.60 6.34 13.14
N VAL A 154 8.84 5.28 12.88
CA VAL A 154 8.20 4.44 13.89
C VAL A 154 8.72 3.02 13.70
N SER A 155 9.54 2.53 14.63
CA SER A 155 10.28 1.28 14.44
C SER A 155 10.34 0.36 15.64
N ALA A 156 10.38 -0.96 15.42
CA ALA A 156 10.59 -1.94 16.50
C ALA A 156 9.58 -1.86 17.66
N ASN A 157 8.37 -1.34 17.40
CA ASN A 157 7.34 -1.26 18.42
C ASN A 157 6.44 -2.51 18.40
N THR A 158 5.93 -2.89 19.55
CA THR A 158 5.14 -4.11 19.73
C THR A 158 3.79 -3.82 20.38
N ALA A 159 2.70 -4.28 19.75
CA ALA A 159 1.38 -4.36 20.37
C ALA A 159 1.01 -5.83 20.60
N MET A 160 0.65 -6.18 21.83
CA MET A 160 0.33 -7.58 22.19
C MET A 160 -1.18 -7.86 22.14
N GLY A 161 -2.00 -6.82 22.18
CA GLY A 161 -3.45 -6.91 22.27
C GLY A 161 -4.16 -6.95 20.92
N SER A 162 -5.45 -7.28 20.99
CA SER A 162 -6.35 -7.26 19.82
C SER A 162 -6.71 -5.84 19.34
N GLY A 163 -6.28 -4.79 20.06
CA GLY A 163 -6.46 -3.40 19.67
C GLY A 163 -5.81 -3.04 18.33
N GLY A 164 -4.75 -3.75 17.93
CA GLY A 164 -4.04 -3.55 16.66
C GLY A 164 -3.01 -2.42 16.70
N GLY A 165 -2.30 -2.21 15.59
CA GLY A 165 -1.29 -1.16 15.44
C GLY A 165 -0.01 -1.47 16.21
N GLY A 166 0.85 -2.36 15.70
CA GLY A 166 2.15 -2.63 16.31
C GLY A 166 2.99 -1.35 16.45
N GLY A 167 3.06 -0.56 15.38
CA GLY A 167 3.62 0.79 15.40
C GLY A 167 2.58 1.83 15.80
N ILE A 168 1.55 1.99 14.98
CA ILE A 168 0.57 3.07 15.07
C ILE A 168 -0.86 2.51 15.15
N LEU A 169 -1.63 2.96 16.13
CA LEU A 169 -3.08 2.85 16.17
C LEU A 169 -3.71 4.23 16.01
N ALA A 170 -4.65 4.35 15.09
CA ALA A 170 -5.48 5.54 14.92
C ALA A 170 -6.95 5.14 15.08
N GLY A 171 -7.47 5.36 16.29
CA GLY A 171 -8.83 5.01 16.69
C GLY A 171 -9.84 6.14 16.43
N GLY A 172 -10.71 5.95 15.44
CA GLY A 172 -11.95 6.72 15.23
C GLY A 172 -11.91 7.70 14.05
N ARG A 173 -12.57 8.87 14.14
CA ARG A 173 -12.87 9.76 12.98
C ARG A 173 -12.05 11.06 13.00
N PHE A 174 -10.84 11.01 12.47
CA PHE A 174 -9.98 12.18 12.26
C PHE A 174 -9.07 12.04 11.03
N PRO A 175 -8.48 13.15 10.53
CA PRO A 175 -7.43 13.09 9.53
C PRO A 175 -6.14 12.45 10.07
N VAL A 176 -5.52 11.61 9.25
CA VAL A 176 -4.15 11.13 9.46
C VAL A 176 -3.32 11.50 8.25
N ARG A 177 -2.20 12.18 8.48
CA ARG A 177 -1.22 12.54 7.46
C ARG A 177 0.12 11.89 7.79
N ILE A 178 0.64 11.10 6.87
CA ILE A 178 1.99 10.54 6.94
C ILE A 178 2.75 11.02 5.71
N SER A 179 3.84 11.74 5.91
CA SER A 179 4.66 12.27 4.82
C SER A 179 6.13 12.08 5.14
N HIS A 180 6.87 11.44 4.23
CA HIS A 180 8.28 11.08 4.49
C HIS A 180 8.43 10.27 5.78
N GLY A 181 7.43 9.42 6.07
CA GLY A 181 7.41 8.57 7.25
C GLY A 181 8.00 7.20 6.95
N VAL A 182 8.75 6.64 7.89
CA VAL A 182 9.28 5.27 7.82
C VAL A 182 8.69 4.45 8.96
N ILE A 183 7.82 3.49 8.65
CA ILE A 183 7.17 2.61 9.61
C ILE A 183 7.73 1.20 9.40
N THR A 184 8.68 0.79 10.24
CA THR A 184 9.48 -0.41 9.96
C THR A 184 9.66 -1.38 11.13
N GLY A 185 9.60 -2.68 10.89
CA GLY A 185 9.90 -3.68 11.91
C GLY A 185 8.96 -3.63 13.11
N ASN A 186 7.71 -3.19 12.92
CA ASN A 186 6.73 -3.15 14.00
C ASN A 186 5.86 -4.42 13.99
N HIS A 187 5.44 -4.84 15.18
CA HIS A 187 4.80 -6.13 15.37
C HIS A 187 3.48 -5.99 16.13
N ASN A 188 2.40 -6.57 15.60
CA ASN A 188 1.28 -6.99 16.45
C ASN A 188 1.33 -8.51 16.62
N THR A 189 1.47 -8.97 17.87
CA THR A 189 1.68 -10.40 18.17
C THR A 189 0.38 -11.14 18.51
N SER A 190 -0.76 -10.46 18.50
CA SER A 190 -2.06 -11.09 18.79
C SER A 190 -2.55 -11.88 17.58
N GLY A 191 -3.11 -13.08 17.81
CA GLY A 191 -3.59 -13.97 16.74
C GLY A 191 -4.75 -13.42 15.90
N GLY A 192 -5.39 -12.33 16.34
CA GLY A 192 -6.39 -11.57 15.58
C GLY A 192 -6.01 -10.11 15.36
N GLY A 193 -4.74 -9.77 15.64
CA GLY A 193 -4.21 -8.43 15.59
C GLY A 193 -4.17 -7.84 14.19
N ARG A 194 -4.46 -6.55 14.09
CA ARG A 194 -4.54 -5.81 12.83
C ARG A 194 -3.43 -4.79 12.77
N GLY A 195 -2.77 -4.63 11.61
CA GLY A 195 -1.80 -3.57 11.38
C GLY A 195 -0.51 -3.79 12.18
N GLY A 196 0.49 -4.44 11.58
CA GLY A 196 1.82 -4.55 12.21
C GLY A 196 2.49 -3.19 12.25
N GLY A 197 2.52 -2.51 11.11
CA GLY A 197 2.98 -1.13 11.01
C GLY A 197 1.93 -0.16 11.54
N ALA A 198 0.76 -0.14 10.92
CA ALA A 198 -0.33 0.77 11.30
C ALA A 198 -1.71 0.13 11.20
N PHE A 199 -2.58 0.46 12.16
CA PHE A 199 -4.00 0.17 12.10
C PHE A 199 -4.83 1.45 12.15
N PHE A 200 -5.54 1.72 11.06
CA PHE A 200 -6.52 2.80 10.95
C PHE A 200 -7.91 2.22 11.21
N ALA A 201 -8.33 2.26 12.48
CA ALA A 201 -9.45 1.48 12.99
C ALA A 201 -10.82 2.14 12.76
N GLY A 202 -10.86 3.44 12.44
CA GLY A 202 -12.09 4.21 12.31
C GLY A 202 -12.25 4.90 10.95
N SER A 203 -13.29 5.73 10.85
CA SER A 203 -13.61 6.53 9.67
C SER A 203 -12.59 7.67 9.45
N ASN A 204 -11.32 7.31 9.25
CA ASN A 204 -10.23 8.25 9.05
C ASN A 204 -10.24 8.82 7.62
N SER A 205 -9.64 10.01 7.46
CA SER A 205 -9.20 10.52 6.17
C SER A 205 -7.69 10.34 6.10
N LEU A 206 -7.20 9.38 5.33
CA LEU A 206 -5.78 9.01 5.26
C LEU A 206 -5.13 9.65 4.04
N ASP A 207 -4.07 10.42 4.26
CA ASP A 207 -3.17 10.92 3.21
C ASP A 207 -1.74 10.48 3.52
N ILE A 208 -1.26 9.46 2.80
CA ILE A 208 0.05 8.83 2.96
C ILE A 208 0.86 9.11 1.69
N VAL A 209 1.99 9.82 1.85
CA VAL A 209 2.76 10.35 0.73
C VAL A 209 4.24 10.14 0.96
N ALA A 210 4.97 9.68 -0.08
CA ALA A 210 6.43 9.58 -0.04
C ALA A 210 6.93 8.85 1.22
N SER A 211 6.28 7.74 1.58
CA SER A 211 6.49 7.06 2.86
C SER A 211 6.78 5.58 2.64
N ALA A 212 7.32 4.91 3.67
CA ALA A 212 7.67 3.50 3.62
C ALA A 212 7.03 2.72 4.78
N PHE A 213 6.44 1.56 4.47
CA PHE A 213 5.99 0.56 5.44
C PHE A 213 6.75 -0.73 5.18
N THR A 214 7.75 -1.05 5.98
CA THR A 214 8.64 -2.19 5.72
C THR A 214 8.74 -3.19 6.87
N ASP A 215 8.84 -4.47 6.54
CA ASP A 215 9.17 -5.52 7.52
C ASP A 215 8.25 -5.58 8.75
N ASN A 216 7.01 -5.13 8.62
CA ASN A 216 6.05 -5.17 9.71
C ASN A 216 5.26 -6.48 9.70
N THR A 217 4.83 -6.94 10.88
CA THR A 217 4.10 -8.21 11.01
C THR A 217 2.84 -8.11 11.85
N ALA A 218 1.76 -8.74 11.40
CA ALA A 218 0.52 -8.91 12.18
C ALA A 218 -0.24 -10.17 11.76
N ALA A 219 -1.41 -10.42 12.35
CA ALA A 219 -2.31 -11.43 11.82
C ALA A 219 -3.02 -10.94 10.54
N ILE A 220 -3.42 -9.67 10.49
CA ILE A 220 -4.16 -9.07 9.37
C ILE A 220 -3.53 -7.71 9.05
N GLY A 221 -3.22 -7.43 7.79
CA GLY A 221 -2.57 -6.18 7.42
C GLY A 221 -1.16 -6.08 8.02
N GLY A 222 -0.22 -6.90 7.54
CA GLY A 222 1.15 -6.95 8.07
C GLY A 222 1.78 -5.57 8.13
N GLY A 223 1.73 -4.84 7.01
CA GLY A 223 2.07 -3.43 6.95
C GLY A 223 0.95 -2.57 7.53
N ILE A 224 -0.20 -2.60 6.88
CA ILE A 224 -1.30 -1.67 7.14
C ILE A 224 -2.64 -2.41 7.20
N ALA A 225 -3.43 -2.12 8.22
CA ALA A 225 -4.84 -2.46 8.26
C ALA A 225 -5.70 -1.19 8.21
N ILE A 226 -6.73 -1.18 7.37
CA ILE A 226 -7.64 -0.04 7.18
C ILE A 226 -9.07 -0.51 7.34
N ASN A 227 -9.83 0.12 8.24
CA ASN A 227 -11.21 -0.22 8.50
C ASN A 227 -12.13 0.96 8.25
N GLN A 228 -12.97 0.85 7.21
CA GLN A 228 -14.07 1.76 6.93
C GLN A 228 -13.66 3.25 6.81
N PRO A 229 -12.60 3.59 6.06
CA PRO A 229 -12.12 4.95 5.92
C PRO A 229 -13.16 5.83 5.21
N ILE A 230 -13.10 7.14 5.47
CA ILE A 230 -13.78 8.14 4.64
C ILE A 230 -13.06 8.26 3.31
N SER A 231 -11.73 8.32 3.36
CA SER A 231 -10.84 8.25 2.20
C SER A 231 -9.49 7.71 2.64
N ALA A 232 -8.81 7.01 1.74
CA ALA A 232 -7.45 6.56 1.93
C ALA A 232 -6.66 6.72 0.63
N ARG A 233 -5.62 7.55 0.66
CA ARG A 233 -4.77 7.81 -0.50
C ARG A 233 -3.32 7.49 -0.19
N PHE A 234 -2.70 6.68 -1.04
CA PHE A 234 -1.30 6.32 -0.99
C PHE A 234 -0.63 6.84 -2.26
N ARG A 235 0.40 7.68 -2.12
CA ARG A 235 1.14 8.26 -3.25
C ARG A 235 2.63 8.13 -3.04
N ASN A 236 3.38 7.70 -4.05
CA ASN A 236 4.83 7.56 -3.96
C ASN A 236 5.24 6.75 -2.72
N THR A 237 4.47 5.72 -2.38
CA THR A 237 4.65 4.98 -1.12
C THR A 237 5.24 3.61 -1.43
N LEU A 238 6.18 3.18 -0.60
CA LEU A 238 6.73 1.83 -0.61
C LEU A 238 6.07 1.00 0.49
N ILE A 239 5.60 -0.19 0.14
CA ILE A 239 5.08 -1.19 1.09
C ILE A 239 5.80 -2.50 0.80
N GLU A 240 6.77 -2.86 1.64
CA GLU A 240 7.70 -3.94 1.34
C GLU A 240 7.96 -4.91 2.50
N GLY A 241 8.12 -6.21 2.19
CA GLY A 241 8.60 -7.19 3.17
C GLY A 241 7.64 -7.43 4.33
N ASN A 242 6.40 -6.92 4.26
CA ASN A 242 5.45 -7.06 5.36
C ASN A 242 4.77 -8.43 5.33
N THR A 243 4.51 -8.98 6.51
CA THR A 243 3.97 -10.35 6.66
C THR A 243 2.69 -10.38 7.48
N ALA A 244 1.64 -11.02 6.94
CA ALA A 244 0.40 -11.31 7.65
C ALA A 244 0.18 -12.83 7.78
N SER A 245 -0.22 -13.33 8.95
CA SER A 245 -0.56 -14.76 9.08
C SER A 245 -1.94 -15.13 8.50
N SER A 246 -2.82 -14.14 8.30
CA SER A 246 -4.10 -14.25 7.62
C SER A 246 -4.10 -13.46 6.31
N ASP A 247 -4.57 -12.22 6.26
CA ASP A 247 -4.87 -11.57 4.97
C ASP A 247 -4.24 -10.18 4.88
N GLY A 248 -3.80 -9.81 3.68
CA GLY A 248 -3.17 -8.52 3.38
C GLY A 248 -1.77 -8.41 3.98
N GLY A 249 -0.75 -8.95 3.30
CA GLY A 249 0.64 -8.87 3.79
C GLY A 249 1.09 -7.42 3.86
N GLY A 250 0.96 -6.71 2.74
CA GLY A 250 1.14 -5.26 2.67
C GLY A 250 -0.04 -4.51 3.29
N ILE A 251 -1.19 -4.55 2.62
CA ILE A 251 -2.42 -3.84 3.04
C ILE A 251 -3.59 -4.80 3.19
N HIS A 252 -4.33 -4.68 4.29
CA HIS A 252 -5.69 -5.20 4.41
C HIS A 252 -6.69 -4.05 4.54
N ALA A 253 -7.62 -3.91 3.59
CA ALA A 253 -8.59 -2.83 3.57
C ALA A 253 -10.03 -3.35 3.62
N VAL A 254 -10.88 -2.66 4.39
CA VAL A 254 -12.33 -2.88 4.41
C VAL A 254 -13.04 -1.55 4.12
N PRO A 255 -13.11 -1.08 2.86
CA PRO A 255 -13.75 0.19 2.52
C PRO A 255 -15.26 0.21 2.77
N ARG A 256 -15.83 1.39 3.00
CA ARG A 256 -17.28 1.64 2.83
C ARG A 256 -17.59 1.76 1.34
N GLY A 257 -18.82 1.49 0.91
CA GLY A 257 -19.25 1.62 -0.49
C GLY A 257 -18.75 2.90 -1.17
N GLY A 258 -18.40 2.83 -2.47
CA GLY A 258 -17.70 3.89 -3.21
C GLY A 258 -16.18 3.66 -3.31
N GLU A 259 -15.50 4.39 -4.21
CA GLU A 259 -14.03 4.38 -4.38
C GLU A 259 -13.35 5.21 -3.29
N ASN A 260 -13.19 4.63 -2.11
CA ASN A 260 -12.64 5.33 -0.94
C ASN A 260 -11.17 4.97 -0.67
N THR A 261 -10.52 4.18 -1.53
CA THR A 261 -9.11 3.81 -1.41
C THR A 261 -8.42 3.90 -2.77
N LEU A 262 -7.36 4.70 -2.85
CA LEU A 262 -6.59 4.99 -4.05
C LEU A 262 -5.10 4.82 -3.78
N ILE A 263 -4.44 4.02 -4.62
CA ILE A 263 -3.00 3.78 -4.61
C ILE A 263 -2.45 4.28 -5.94
N GLU A 264 -1.54 5.24 -5.89
CA GLU A 264 -0.98 5.91 -7.06
C GLU A 264 0.54 5.93 -7.00
N THR A 265 1.21 5.66 -8.12
CA THR A 265 2.66 5.85 -8.26
C THR A 265 3.45 5.18 -7.12
N SER A 266 3.01 3.99 -6.69
CA SER A 266 3.49 3.33 -5.48
C SER A 266 4.02 1.94 -5.79
N ALA A 267 4.89 1.43 -4.92
CA ALA A 267 5.47 0.10 -5.04
C ALA A 267 5.03 -0.77 -3.85
N ILE A 268 4.44 -1.93 -4.14
CA ILE A 268 4.03 -2.91 -3.13
C ILE A 268 4.72 -4.23 -3.46
N ARG A 269 5.81 -4.55 -2.76
CA ARG A 269 6.70 -5.65 -3.15
C ARG A 269 7.12 -6.60 -2.03
N GLY A 270 7.34 -7.87 -2.35
CA GLY A 270 7.88 -8.84 -1.39
C GLY A 270 7.02 -9.08 -0.15
N ASN A 271 5.72 -8.75 -0.17
CA ASN A 271 4.84 -8.94 0.98
C ASN A 271 4.24 -10.35 0.98
N ALA A 272 3.94 -10.89 2.16
CA ALA A 272 3.48 -12.27 2.33
C ALA A 272 2.21 -12.38 3.17
N ALA A 273 1.25 -13.19 2.73
CA ALA A 273 0.02 -13.50 3.49
C ALA A 273 -0.56 -14.88 3.20
N ARG A 274 -1.70 -15.23 3.81
CA ARG A 274 -2.57 -16.31 3.32
C ARG A 274 -3.41 -15.86 2.13
N GLY A 275 -3.98 -14.66 2.16
CA GLY A 275 -4.70 -14.07 1.03
C GLY A 275 -4.23 -12.67 0.71
N GLY A 276 -3.99 -12.35 -0.56
CA GLY A 276 -3.57 -11.02 -0.97
C GLY A 276 -2.22 -10.64 -0.39
N GLY A 277 -1.12 -11.19 -0.93
CA GLY A 277 0.23 -10.91 -0.42
C GLY A 277 0.52 -9.42 -0.39
N ALA A 278 0.25 -8.72 -1.49
CA ALA A 278 0.31 -7.26 -1.57
C ALA A 278 -0.89 -6.62 -0.85
N LEU A 279 -2.09 -7.03 -1.26
CA LEU A 279 -3.34 -6.36 -0.90
C LEU A 279 -4.49 -7.36 -0.77
N TYR A 280 -5.21 -7.25 0.35
CA TYR A 280 -6.51 -7.88 0.52
C TYR A 280 -7.60 -6.83 0.73
N VAL A 281 -8.71 -6.91 -0.01
CA VAL A 281 -9.83 -5.97 0.12
C VAL A 281 -11.15 -6.70 0.29
N ASP A 282 -11.95 -6.26 1.25
CA ASP A 282 -13.31 -6.76 1.46
C ASP A 282 -14.34 -5.61 1.50
N GLY A 283 -15.15 -5.52 0.45
CA GLY A 283 -16.17 -4.48 0.28
C GLY A 283 -15.69 -3.24 -0.48
N GLY A 284 -16.65 -2.38 -0.84
CA GLY A 284 -16.40 -1.06 -1.43
C GLY A 284 -15.70 -1.11 -2.79
N ALA A 285 -14.86 -0.12 -3.06
CA ALA A 285 -14.06 -0.06 -4.28
C ALA A 285 -12.64 0.45 -4.00
N ILE A 286 -11.69 -0.03 -4.81
CA ILE A 286 -10.30 0.37 -4.77
C ILE A 286 -9.77 0.63 -6.18
N ALA A 287 -8.96 1.67 -6.32
CA ALA A 287 -8.23 1.99 -7.54
C ALA A 287 -6.72 1.92 -7.30
N ILE A 288 -6.01 1.29 -8.23
CA ILE A 288 -4.55 1.22 -8.29
C ILE A 288 -4.13 1.81 -9.63
N THR A 289 -3.31 2.86 -9.62
CA THR A 289 -2.91 3.59 -10.82
C THR A 289 -1.40 3.79 -10.83
N ASP A 290 -0.78 3.59 -11.99
CA ASP A 290 0.64 3.89 -12.23
C ASP A 290 1.59 3.26 -11.20
N SER A 291 1.27 2.05 -10.72
CA SER A 291 1.94 1.42 -9.58
C SER A 291 2.60 0.08 -9.94
N GLU A 292 3.47 -0.41 -9.06
CA GLU A 292 4.12 -1.71 -9.18
C GLU A 292 3.68 -2.63 -8.03
N LEU A 293 3.19 -3.83 -8.37
CA LEU A 293 2.92 -4.90 -7.41
C LEU A 293 3.79 -6.11 -7.77
N SER A 294 4.93 -6.29 -7.09
CA SER A 294 5.93 -7.28 -7.51
C SER A 294 6.41 -8.23 -6.41
N GLY A 295 6.66 -9.50 -6.76
CA GLY A 295 7.27 -10.46 -5.84
C GLY A 295 6.45 -10.76 -4.56
N ASN A 296 5.15 -10.45 -4.54
CA ASN A 296 4.30 -10.72 -3.38
C ASN A 296 3.83 -12.18 -3.38
N SER A 297 3.58 -12.73 -2.19
CA SER A 297 3.26 -14.14 -2.03
C SER A 297 2.02 -14.41 -1.17
N ALA A 298 1.22 -15.40 -1.56
CA ALA A 298 0.07 -15.88 -0.82
C ALA A 298 0.08 -17.41 -0.68
N THR A 299 -0.07 -17.93 0.54
CA THR A 299 -0.26 -19.38 0.75
C THR A 299 -1.66 -19.88 0.35
N GLY A 300 -2.60 -18.96 0.15
CA GLY A 300 -3.93 -19.20 -0.38
C GLY A 300 -4.07 -18.63 -1.78
N THR A 301 -4.73 -17.48 -1.91
CA THR A 301 -5.16 -16.92 -3.22
C THR A 301 -4.72 -15.47 -3.40
N GLY A 302 -4.47 -15.08 -4.66
CA GLY A 302 -4.10 -13.71 -5.02
C GLY A 302 -2.72 -13.36 -4.48
N GLY A 303 -1.66 -13.83 -5.15
CA GLY A 303 -0.28 -13.59 -4.71
C GLY A 303 -0.01 -12.09 -4.55
N ALA A 304 -0.52 -11.27 -5.48
CA ALA A 304 -0.59 -9.82 -5.32
C ALA A 304 -1.89 -9.41 -4.62
N VAL A 305 -3.01 -9.49 -5.33
CA VAL A 305 -4.28 -8.88 -4.94
C VAL A 305 -5.32 -9.97 -4.72
N SER A 306 -6.05 -9.90 -3.62
CA SER A 306 -7.25 -10.69 -3.41
C SER A 306 -8.40 -9.79 -2.96
N THR A 307 -9.52 -9.81 -3.69
CA THR A 307 -10.68 -8.98 -3.36
C THR A 307 -11.96 -9.78 -3.20
N ILE A 308 -12.81 -9.37 -2.26
CA ILE A 308 -14.14 -9.92 -2.03
C ILE A 308 -15.17 -8.78 -2.00
N ARG A 309 -16.28 -8.90 -2.74
CA ARG A 309 -17.39 -7.90 -2.75
C ARG A 309 -16.90 -6.47 -3.06
N THR A 310 -15.89 -6.38 -3.91
CA THR A 310 -15.14 -5.14 -4.17
C THR A 310 -15.21 -4.81 -5.66
N ASN A 311 -15.26 -3.52 -6.02
CA ASN A 311 -14.91 -3.11 -7.38
C ASN A 311 -13.42 -2.75 -7.44
N LEU A 312 -12.67 -3.43 -8.30
CA LEU A 312 -11.22 -3.24 -8.44
C LEU A 312 -10.95 -2.56 -9.78
N THR A 313 -10.28 -1.41 -9.73
CA THR A 313 -9.82 -0.72 -10.93
C THR A 313 -8.30 -0.65 -10.93
N ILE A 314 -7.67 -1.13 -11.99
CA ILE A 314 -6.21 -1.07 -12.17
C ILE A 314 -5.89 -0.38 -13.49
N ARG A 315 -5.04 0.64 -13.45
CA ARG A 315 -4.60 1.41 -14.62
C ARG A 315 -3.10 1.63 -14.61
N GLY A 316 -2.46 1.57 -15.79
CA GLY A 316 -1.05 1.95 -15.90
C GLY A 316 -0.11 1.13 -15.01
N THR A 317 -0.52 -0.06 -14.54
CA THR A 317 0.11 -0.75 -13.40
C THR A 317 0.78 -2.03 -13.84
N THR A 318 1.91 -2.34 -13.22
CA THR A 318 2.69 -3.55 -13.50
C THR A 318 2.58 -4.53 -12.33
N ILE A 319 2.12 -5.75 -12.61
CA ILE A 319 1.89 -6.81 -11.61
C ILE A 319 2.72 -8.02 -11.99
N THR A 320 3.84 -8.24 -11.28
CA THR A 320 4.87 -9.15 -11.77
C THR A 320 5.50 -10.05 -10.71
N GLY A 321 5.84 -11.28 -11.09
CA GLY A 321 6.55 -12.19 -10.18
C GLY A 321 5.80 -12.53 -8.89
N ASN A 322 4.49 -12.34 -8.83
CA ASN A 322 3.71 -12.66 -7.64
C ASN A 322 3.35 -14.15 -7.62
N GLY A 323 3.29 -14.75 -6.43
CA GLY A 323 3.10 -16.18 -6.24
C GLY A 323 1.92 -16.52 -5.36
N ALA A 324 1.04 -17.41 -5.79
CA ALA A 324 0.03 -18.01 -4.93
C ALA A 324 0.20 -19.53 -4.86
N THR A 325 -0.13 -20.14 -3.73
CA THR A 325 -0.11 -21.61 -3.67
C THR A 325 -1.34 -22.19 -4.35
N ILE A 326 -2.54 -21.65 -4.12
CA ILE A 326 -3.81 -22.29 -4.53
C ILE A 326 -4.35 -21.75 -5.86
N LEU A 327 -4.55 -20.43 -5.98
CA LEU A 327 -5.23 -19.81 -7.11
C LEU A 327 -4.76 -18.38 -7.30
N ALA A 328 -4.72 -17.89 -8.54
CA ALA A 328 -4.44 -16.48 -8.83
C ALA A 328 -3.04 -16.05 -8.36
N GLY A 329 -2.01 -16.36 -9.15
CA GLY A 329 -0.64 -15.91 -8.85
C GLY A 329 -0.55 -14.39 -8.74
N GLY A 330 -1.23 -13.67 -9.64
CA GLY A 330 -1.40 -12.22 -9.57
C GLY A 330 -2.64 -11.81 -8.78
N ILE A 331 -3.81 -11.82 -9.44
CA ILE A 331 -5.06 -11.22 -8.95
C ILE A 331 -6.13 -12.29 -8.78
N ASN A 332 -6.67 -12.40 -7.57
CA ASN A 332 -7.92 -13.10 -7.30
C ASN A 332 -9.04 -12.09 -7.09
N VAL A 333 -10.14 -12.23 -7.83
CA VAL A 333 -11.34 -11.43 -7.61
C VAL A 333 -12.56 -12.30 -7.33
N ALA A 334 -13.35 -11.90 -6.34
CA ALA A 334 -14.62 -12.53 -6.02
C ALA A 334 -15.69 -11.46 -5.82
N PHE A 335 -16.78 -11.56 -6.58
CA PHE A 335 -17.91 -10.60 -6.59
C PHE A 335 -17.52 -9.17 -7.00
N GLY A 336 -18.43 -8.49 -7.72
CA GLY A 336 -18.24 -7.09 -8.10
C GLY A 336 -17.92 -6.92 -9.59
N SER A 337 -17.56 -5.69 -9.96
CA SER A 337 -17.14 -5.33 -11.32
C SER A 337 -15.73 -4.79 -11.28
N HIS A 338 -14.86 -5.41 -12.06
CA HIS A 338 -13.44 -5.12 -12.07
C HIS A 338 -13.02 -4.62 -13.45
N LEU A 339 -12.03 -3.73 -13.48
CA LEU A 339 -11.42 -3.18 -14.69
C LEU A 339 -9.90 -3.22 -14.55
N ILE A 340 -9.24 -3.73 -15.57
CA ILE A 340 -7.80 -3.61 -15.77
C ILE A 340 -7.59 -2.95 -17.13
N GLU A 341 -6.89 -1.84 -17.15
CA GLU A 341 -6.66 -1.03 -18.34
C GLU A 341 -5.19 -0.64 -18.45
N ASN A 342 -4.61 -0.68 -19.65
CA ASN A 342 -3.23 -0.23 -19.90
C ASN A 342 -2.23 -0.79 -18.88
N SER A 343 -2.31 -2.09 -18.60
CA SER A 343 -1.55 -2.71 -17.52
C SER A 343 -0.82 -3.95 -18.00
N THR A 344 0.32 -4.25 -17.38
CA THR A 344 1.14 -5.41 -17.70
C THR A 344 1.11 -6.39 -16.53
N LEU A 345 0.64 -7.62 -16.77
CA LEU A 345 0.63 -8.71 -15.80
C LEU A 345 1.56 -9.81 -16.30
N ALA A 346 2.71 -10.01 -15.65
CA ALA A 346 3.70 -10.96 -16.15
C ALA A 346 4.46 -11.78 -15.11
N GLY A 347 4.76 -13.04 -15.44
CA GLY A 347 5.57 -13.90 -14.57
C GLY A 347 4.93 -14.24 -13.23
N ASN A 348 3.62 -14.08 -13.09
CA ASN A 348 2.90 -14.46 -11.86
C ASN A 348 2.63 -15.97 -11.87
N THR A 349 2.71 -16.61 -10.70
CA THR A 349 2.77 -18.08 -10.60
C THR A 349 1.78 -18.65 -9.60
N VAL A 350 1.22 -19.81 -9.95
CA VAL A 350 0.56 -20.72 -9.02
C VAL A 350 1.43 -21.96 -8.87
N THR A 351 1.64 -22.44 -7.63
CA THR A 351 2.57 -23.57 -7.38
C THR A 351 1.88 -24.90 -7.08
N SER A 352 0.65 -24.93 -6.54
CA SER A 352 0.00 -26.21 -6.26
C SER A 352 -0.47 -26.90 -7.55
N ALA A 353 -0.03 -28.15 -7.72
CA ALA A 353 -0.47 -28.99 -8.84
C ALA A 353 -1.85 -29.63 -8.62
N ALA A 354 -2.33 -29.70 -7.36
CA ALA A 354 -3.65 -30.17 -6.95
C ALA A 354 -3.98 -29.73 -5.52
N GLY A 355 -4.83 -28.71 -5.34
CA GLY A 355 -5.45 -28.40 -4.05
C GLY A 355 -6.76 -29.18 -3.89
N SER A 356 -7.07 -29.61 -2.67
CA SER A 356 -8.16 -30.54 -2.27
C SER A 356 -9.59 -30.21 -2.71
N ASN A 357 -9.81 -29.10 -3.44
CA ASN A 357 -11.10 -28.64 -3.97
C ASN A 357 -11.16 -28.54 -5.51
N GLY A 358 -10.12 -28.94 -6.25
CA GLY A 358 -10.13 -28.99 -7.72
C GLY A 358 -10.17 -27.62 -8.42
N VAL A 359 -9.73 -26.56 -7.75
CA VAL A 359 -9.72 -25.18 -8.27
C VAL A 359 -8.29 -24.68 -8.34
N ILE A 360 -7.67 -24.80 -9.51
CA ILE A 360 -6.35 -24.26 -9.79
C ILE A 360 -6.45 -23.54 -11.13
N GLY A 361 -5.77 -22.41 -11.24
CA GLY A 361 -5.75 -21.61 -12.45
C GLY A 361 -5.42 -20.15 -12.17
N GLY A 362 -5.30 -19.40 -13.25
CA GLY A 362 -5.03 -17.97 -13.25
C GLY A 362 -3.65 -17.70 -12.71
N GLY A 363 -2.59 -18.03 -13.46
CA GLY A 363 -1.27 -17.52 -13.12
C GLY A 363 -1.33 -16.00 -12.97
N ALA A 364 -1.99 -15.32 -13.92
CA ALA A 364 -2.25 -13.89 -13.85
C ALA A 364 -3.51 -13.54 -13.05
N ILE A 365 -4.68 -13.97 -13.54
CA ILE A 365 -5.98 -13.56 -13.00
C ILE A 365 -6.88 -14.78 -12.81
N ALA A 366 -7.52 -14.87 -11.65
CA ALA A 366 -8.61 -15.80 -11.42
C ALA A 366 -9.83 -15.11 -10.83
N THR A 367 -11.01 -15.57 -11.24
CA THR A 367 -12.26 -15.27 -10.52
C THR A 367 -12.63 -16.43 -9.60
N SER A 368 -13.11 -16.11 -8.40
CA SER A 368 -13.55 -17.09 -7.40
C SER A 368 -14.87 -16.69 -6.75
N GLY A 369 -15.37 -17.53 -5.84
CA GLY A 369 -16.64 -17.33 -5.14
C GLY A 369 -17.85 -18.00 -5.81
N SER A 370 -19.02 -17.81 -5.20
CA SER A 370 -20.28 -18.48 -5.59
C SER A 370 -21.24 -17.59 -6.40
N ALA A 371 -20.99 -16.29 -6.51
CA ALA A 371 -21.76 -15.39 -7.37
C ALA A 371 -20.89 -14.69 -8.42
N VAL A 372 -21.55 -13.93 -9.28
CA VAL A 372 -20.97 -13.33 -10.49
C VAL A 372 -19.88 -12.31 -10.13
N ALA A 373 -18.69 -12.49 -10.71
CA ALA A 373 -17.64 -11.50 -10.78
C ALA A 373 -17.48 -11.08 -12.24
N ASN A 374 -17.61 -9.79 -12.52
CA ASN A 374 -17.40 -9.25 -13.85
C ASN A 374 -15.98 -8.69 -13.97
N MET A 375 -15.29 -9.02 -15.04
CA MET A 375 -13.92 -8.58 -15.30
C MET A 375 -13.85 -7.97 -16.68
N THR A 376 -13.27 -6.79 -16.82
CA THR A 376 -12.97 -6.18 -18.12
C THR A 376 -11.48 -5.90 -18.23
N LEU A 377 -10.86 -6.37 -19.31
CA LEU A 377 -9.48 -6.07 -19.68
C LEU A 377 -9.52 -5.18 -20.93
N VAL A 378 -8.83 -4.04 -20.87
CA VAL A 378 -8.71 -3.09 -21.98
C VAL A 378 -7.23 -2.82 -22.20
N ASN A 379 -6.73 -3.04 -23.43
CA ASN A 379 -5.35 -2.70 -23.77
C ASN A 379 -4.36 -3.22 -22.71
N THR A 380 -4.49 -4.49 -22.34
CA THR A 380 -3.73 -5.12 -21.26
C THR A 380 -2.81 -6.18 -21.85
N THR A 381 -1.60 -6.30 -21.31
CA THR A 381 -0.66 -7.37 -21.69
C THR A 381 -0.57 -8.39 -20.58
N VAL A 382 -1.01 -9.61 -20.83
CA VAL A 382 -0.95 -10.75 -19.90
C VAL A 382 0.03 -11.77 -20.46
N ALA A 383 1.22 -11.86 -19.88
CA ALA A 383 2.35 -12.59 -20.48
C ALA A 383 3.10 -13.46 -19.47
N ASP A 384 3.53 -14.65 -19.87
CA ASP A 384 4.48 -15.48 -19.11
C ASP A 384 4.02 -15.87 -17.68
N ASN A 385 2.71 -15.82 -17.41
CA ASN A 385 2.18 -16.30 -16.13
C ASN A 385 2.05 -17.83 -16.15
N VAL A 386 2.16 -18.46 -14.99
CA VAL A 386 2.22 -19.92 -14.86
C VAL A 386 1.14 -20.41 -13.91
N ALA A 387 0.34 -21.38 -14.35
CA ALA A 387 -0.46 -22.21 -13.47
C ALA A 387 -0.32 -23.68 -13.90
N PRO A 388 -0.24 -24.65 -12.97
CA PRO A 388 -0.07 -26.07 -13.32
C PRO A 388 -1.32 -26.69 -13.96
N ALA A 389 -2.48 -26.10 -13.73
CA ALA A 389 -3.78 -26.48 -14.27
C ALA A 389 -4.72 -25.28 -14.23
N GLY A 390 -5.83 -25.34 -14.98
CA GLY A 390 -6.66 -24.16 -15.25
C GLY A 390 -5.89 -23.13 -16.09
N GLY A 391 -6.57 -22.11 -16.61
CA GLY A 391 -5.95 -21.18 -17.55
C GLY A 391 -4.69 -20.55 -16.96
N SER A 392 -3.54 -20.67 -17.62
CA SER A 392 -2.26 -20.17 -17.11
C SER A 392 -2.24 -18.65 -17.02
N GLN A 393 -2.96 -17.95 -17.91
CA GLN A 393 -3.13 -16.51 -17.88
C GLN A 393 -4.42 -16.16 -17.15
N LEU A 394 -5.56 -16.58 -17.72
CA LEU A 394 -6.89 -16.19 -17.26
C LEU A 394 -7.70 -17.42 -16.87
N PHE A 395 -8.21 -17.44 -15.65
CA PHE A 395 -9.08 -18.51 -15.19
C PHE A 395 -10.40 -17.97 -14.67
N CYS A 396 -11.50 -18.31 -15.34
CA CYS A 396 -12.81 -18.04 -14.79
C CYS A 396 -13.30 -19.19 -13.90
N GLY A 397 -12.99 -19.09 -12.60
CA GLY A 397 -13.32 -20.10 -11.60
C GLY A 397 -14.74 -20.02 -11.06
N SER A 398 -15.41 -18.86 -11.18
CA SER A 398 -16.78 -18.61 -10.70
C SER A 398 -17.75 -18.13 -11.78
N CYS A 399 -17.34 -18.11 -13.06
CA CYS A 399 -18.24 -17.76 -14.15
C CYS A 399 -19.41 -18.76 -14.24
N LYS A 400 -20.61 -18.20 -14.17
CA LYS A 400 -21.90 -18.86 -14.44
C LYS A 400 -22.60 -18.11 -15.57
N ALA A 401 -23.68 -18.66 -16.11
CA ALA A 401 -24.53 -17.95 -17.05
C ALA A 401 -24.86 -16.53 -16.54
N GLY A 402 -24.54 -15.50 -17.34
CA GLY A 402 -24.66 -14.08 -16.97
C GLY A 402 -23.42 -13.41 -16.38
N SER A 403 -22.32 -14.14 -16.18
CA SER A 403 -21.02 -13.54 -15.85
C SER A 403 -20.38 -12.95 -17.10
N VAL A 404 -19.72 -11.81 -16.97
CA VAL A 404 -19.03 -11.13 -18.09
C VAL A 404 -17.54 -11.07 -17.81
N PHE A 405 -16.74 -11.76 -18.62
CA PHE A 405 -15.29 -11.57 -18.68
C PHE A 405 -14.95 -10.98 -20.05
N LEU A 406 -14.83 -9.66 -20.10
CA LEU A 406 -14.69 -8.91 -21.33
C LEU A 406 -13.23 -8.67 -21.68
N LEU A 407 -12.87 -8.94 -22.93
CA LEU A 407 -11.55 -8.70 -23.48
C LEU A 407 -11.64 -7.69 -24.62
N ARG A 408 -10.88 -6.60 -24.51
CA ARG A 408 -10.75 -5.56 -25.53
C ARG A 408 -9.28 -5.29 -25.77
N ASN A 409 -8.84 -5.36 -27.03
CA ASN A 409 -7.49 -4.96 -27.42
C ASN A 409 -6.40 -5.59 -26.54
N THR A 410 -6.59 -6.81 -26.06
CA THR A 410 -5.74 -7.43 -25.02
C THR A 410 -4.81 -8.46 -25.64
N VAL A 411 -3.55 -8.49 -25.20
CA VAL A 411 -2.55 -9.50 -25.60
C VAL A 411 -2.43 -10.54 -24.50
N ILE A 412 -2.60 -11.81 -24.86
CA ILE A 412 -2.54 -12.96 -23.96
C ILE A 412 -1.51 -13.96 -24.50
N THR A 413 -0.43 -14.17 -23.76
CA THR A 413 0.62 -15.12 -24.14
C THR A 413 1.24 -15.77 -22.91
N GLY A 414 1.91 -16.91 -23.08
CA GLY A 414 2.53 -17.60 -21.97
C GLY A 414 3.14 -18.94 -22.35
N PRO A 415 3.66 -19.68 -21.37
CA PRO A 415 4.34 -20.94 -21.64
C PRO A 415 3.41 -21.98 -22.25
N PRO A 416 3.90 -22.83 -23.16
CA PRO A 416 3.09 -23.87 -23.79
C PRO A 416 2.70 -24.97 -22.78
N GLY A 417 1.63 -25.71 -23.10
CA GLY A 417 1.26 -26.96 -22.41
C GLY A 417 0.08 -26.86 -21.46
N VAL A 418 -0.28 -25.66 -21.01
CA VAL A 418 -1.52 -25.38 -20.25
C VAL A 418 -2.30 -24.32 -21.02
N PRO A 419 -3.63 -24.48 -21.21
CA PRO A 419 -4.46 -23.47 -21.85
C PRO A 419 -4.20 -22.07 -21.28
N LEU A 420 -4.10 -21.05 -22.11
CA LEU A 420 -3.93 -19.66 -21.64
C LEU A 420 -5.19 -19.20 -20.90
N CYS A 421 -6.35 -19.54 -21.44
CA CYS A 421 -7.66 -19.29 -20.84
C CYS A 421 -8.34 -20.60 -20.46
N ALA A 422 -9.02 -20.64 -19.31
CA ALA A 422 -9.92 -21.75 -18.98
C ALA A 422 -11.08 -21.32 -18.08
N VAL A 423 -12.13 -22.13 -18.10
CA VAL A 423 -13.40 -21.87 -17.43
C VAL A 423 -13.84 -23.11 -16.68
N ARG A 424 -14.35 -22.97 -15.46
CA ARG A 424 -14.67 -24.16 -14.65
C ARG A 424 -15.98 -24.86 -15.07
N PHE A 425 -17.01 -24.10 -15.44
CA PHE A 425 -18.38 -24.62 -15.57
C PHE A 425 -18.89 -24.71 -17.02
N ASN A 426 -18.01 -24.88 -18.03
CA ASN A 426 -18.38 -25.01 -19.45
C ASN A 426 -19.48 -24.01 -19.91
N SER A 427 -19.37 -22.74 -19.50
CA SER A 427 -20.20 -21.66 -20.02
C SER A 427 -19.27 -20.52 -20.42
N GLY A 428 -19.20 -20.25 -21.73
CA GLY A 428 -18.30 -19.30 -22.41
C GLY A 428 -18.38 -17.89 -21.82
N PRO A 429 -17.43 -17.48 -20.97
CA PRO A 429 -17.52 -16.23 -20.27
C PRO A 429 -16.59 -15.16 -20.84
N PHE A 430 -15.58 -15.57 -21.60
CA PHE A 430 -14.71 -14.66 -22.32
C PHE A 430 -15.50 -14.13 -23.50
N THR A 431 -15.93 -12.88 -23.36
CA THR A 431 -16.59 -12.14 -24.42
C THR A 431 -15.52 -11.27 -25.04
N SER A 432 -15.25 -11.47 -26.32
CA SER A 432 -14.40 -10.57 -27.07
C SER A 432 -15.21 -9.37 -27.55
N GLU A 433 -14.63 -8.18 -27.44
CA GLU A 433 -15.08 -6.96 -28.14
C GLU A 433 -14.03 -6.49 -29.17
N GLY A 434 -13.21 -7.43 -29.64
CA GLY A 434 -12.29 -7.24 -30.75
C GLY A 434 -10.89 -6.75 -30.38
N GLY A 435 -9.99 -6.90 -31.35
CA GLY A 435 -8.59 -6.50 -31.30
C GLY A 435 -7.74 -7.33 -30.32
N ASN A 436 -8.22 -8.48 -29.86
CA ASN A 436 -7.48 -9.32 -28.92
C ASN A 436 -6.53 -10.27 -29.64
N LEU A 437 -5.40 -10.58 -29.01
CA LEU A 437 -4.44 -11.56 -29.50
C LEU A 437 -4.21 -12.64 -28.45
N SER A 438 -4.28 -13.91 -28.85
CA SER A 438 -3.99 -15.06 -27.99
C SER A 438 -2.96 -16.00 -28.63
N GLY A 439 -2.04 -16.49 -27.81
CA GLY A 439 -1.04 -17.50 -28.23
C GLY A 439 -1.63 -18.90 -28.49
N ASP A 440 -2.87 -19.14 -28.07
CA ASP A 440 -3.64 -20.36 -28.34
C ASP A 440 -5.09 -20.02 -28.74
N ALA A 441 -5.93 -21.04 -28.91
CA ALA A 441 -7.36 -20.89 -29.22
C ALA A 441 -8.28 -21.18 -28.01
N ASN A 442 -7.74 -21.18 -26.78
CA ASN A 442 -8.50 -21.56 -25.59
C ASN A 442 -9.27 -20.40 -24.97
N CYS A 443 -9.02 -19.17 -25.42
CA CYS A 443 -9.78 -17.99 -25.01
C CYS A 443 -11.11 -17.84 -25.78
N ASP A 444 -11.30 -18.57 -26.89
CA ASP A 444 -12.52 -18.59 -27.71
C ASP A 444 -12.91 -17.17 -28.18
N LEU A 445 -11.92 -16.46 -28.71
CA LEU A 445 -12.06 -15.10 -29.20
C LEU A 445 -12.88 -15.11 -30.50
N GLY A 446 -14.16 -14.75 -30.39
CA GLY A 446 -15.13 -14.86 -31.48
C GLY A 446 -15.28 -13.63 -32.39
N ASP A 447 -14.54 -12.54 -32.17
CA ASP A 447 -14.66 -11.34 -33.00
C ASP A 447 -13.74 -11.41 -34.24
N PRO A 448 -14.18 -10.98 -35.44
CA PRO A 448 -13.36 -11.02 -36.65
C PRO A 448 -12.05 -10.23 -36.61
N THR A 449 -11.91 -9.30 -35.67
CA THR A 449 -10.69 -8.49 -35.48
C THR A 449 -9.68 -9.16 -34.54
N ASP A 450 -10.05 -10.28 -33.90
CA ASP A 450 -9.16 -11.03 -33.02
C ASP A 450 -8.17 -11.90 -33.81
N GLN A 451 -7.05 -12.24 -33.17
CA GLN A 451 -6.08 -13.21 -33.68
C GLN A 451 -5.78 -14.28 -32.62
N GLU A 452 -6.15 -15.52 -32.89
CA GLU A 452 -5.85 -16.68 -32.03
C GLU A 452 -4.71 -17.53 -32.58
N SER A 453 -4.10 -18.34 -31.70
CA SER A 453 -2.98 -19.23 -32.05
C SER A 453 -1.79 -18.49 -32.66
N VAL A 454 -1.54 -17.26 -32.23
CA VAL A 454 -0.39 -16.45 -32.65
C VAL A 454 0.88 -17.04 -32.04
N ALA A 455 1.73 -17.64 -32.87
CA ALA A 455 2.90 -18.39 -32.41
C ALA A 455 3.92 -17.56 -31.60
N ASP A 456 4.10 -16.30 -31.96
CA ASP A 456 4.96 -15.35 -31.25
C ASP A 456 4.37 -13.93 -31.32
N MET A 457 4.17 -13.31 -30.17
CA MET A 457 3.67 -11.94 -30.05
C MET A 457 4.78 -10.90 -30.27
N MET A 458 6.05 -11.32 -30.32
CA MET A 458 7.24 -10.49 -30.48
C MET A 458 7.32 -9.38 -29.41
N LEU A 459 7.02 -9.76 -28.16
CA LEU A 459 7.17 -8.88 -27.00
C LEU A 459 8.64 -8.83 -26.58
N SER A 460 9.15 -7.63 -26.31
CA SER A 460 10.43 -7.47 -25.59
C SER A 460 10.33 -7.97 -24.15
N ALA A 461 11.48 -8.10 -23.48
CA ALA A 461 11.54 -8.38 -22.06
C ALA A 461 10.85 -7.24 -21.27
N LEU A 462 10.36 -7.58 -20.07
CA LEU A 462 9.86 -6.56 -19.15
C LEU A 462 11.01 -5.62 -18.78
N ALA A 463 10.82 -4.32 -19.03
CA ALA A 463 11.84 -3.31 -18.80
C ALA A 463 11.21 -1.92 -18.61
N ALA A 464 12.02 -0.97 -18.15
CA ALA A 464 11.67 0.43 -18.10
C ALA A 464 11.71 1.00 -19.52
N ASN A 465 10.55 1.03 -20.20
CA ASN A 465 10.42 1.54 -21.57
C ASN A 465 9.86 2.98 -21.61
N GLY A 466 10.11 3.76 -20.54
CA GLY A 466 9.48 5.05 -20.27
C GLY A 466 8.17 4.91 -19.47
N GLY A 467 7.69 6.03 -18.93
CA GLY A 467 6.48 6.07 -18.09
C GLY A 467 6.70 5.59 -16.64
N PRO A 468 5.62 5.46 -15.85
CA PRO A 468 5.71 5.23 -14.41
C PRO A 468 6.00 3.77 -14.00
N THR A 469 5.76 2.79 -14.88
CA THR A 469 5.92 1.36 -14.57
C THR A 469 6.59 0.58 -15.71
N ASP A 470 7.13 -0.61 -15.41
CA ASP A 470 7.76 -1.43 -16.47
C ASP A 470 6.72 -2.03 -17.40
N THR A 471 7.05 -2.09 -18.68
CA THR A 471 6.14 -2.59 -19.72
C THR A 471 6.84 -3.64 -20.56
N ARG A 472 6.08 -4.37 -21.39
CA ARG A 472 6.66 -5.16 -22.47
C ARG A 472 6.46 -4.42 -23.78
N GLY A 473 7.52 -3.84 -24.30
CA GLY A 473 7.51 -3.16 -25.60
C GLY A 473 7.27 -4.13 -26.76
N LEU A 474 6.73 -3.62 -27.86
CA LEU A 474 6.49 -4.38 -29.09
C LEU A 474 7.72 -4.28 -30.01
N GLN A 475 8.19 -5.42 -30.51
CA GLN A 475 9.26 -5.43 -31.53
C GLN A 475 8.69 -5.12 -32.92
N ALA A 476 9.57 -4.67 -33.82
CA ALA A 476 9.19 -4.39 -35.21
C ALA A 476 8.58 -5.64 -35.88
N GLY A 477 7.38 -5.49 -36.44
CA GLY A 477 6.62 -6.59 -37.06
C GLY A 477 5.76 -7.39 -36.09
N SER A 478 5.67 -6.99 -34.81
CA SER A 478 4.77 -7.63 -33.86
C SER A 478 3.33 -7.67 -34.39
N PRO A 479 2.63 -8.82 -34.28
CA PRO A 479 1.22 -8.94 -34.66
C PRO A 479 0.28 -7.99 -33.90
N ALA A 480 0.71 -7.46 -32.75
CA ALA A 480 -0.07 -6.54 -31.94
C ALA A 480 -0.08 -5.10 -32.48
N ILE A 481 0.84 -4.76 -33.40
CA ILE A 481 0.94 -3.42 -33.96
C ILE A 481 -0.24 -3.15 -34.91
N GLY A 482 -1.03 -2.11 -34.63
CA GLY A 482 -2.22 -1.71 -35.37
C GLY A 482 -3.39 -2.70 -35.30
N ALA A 483 -3.34 -3.65 -34.37
CA ALA A 483 -4.35 -4.72 -34.26
C ALA A 483 -5.56 -4.33 -33.40
N ALA A 484 -5.51 -3.22 -32.68
CA ALA A 484 -6.59 -2.84 -31.78
C ALA A 484 -7.82 -2.29 -32.52
N VAL A 485 -8.99 -2.52 -31.95
CA VAL A 485 -10.22 -1.82 -32.34
C VAL A 485 -10.18 -0.40 -31.79
N ALA A 486 -10.02 0.57 -32.70
CA ALA A 486 -9.84 1.98 -32.37
C ALA A 486 -10.96 2.59 -31.49
N ALA A 487 -12.20 2.14 -31.67
CA ALA A 487 -13.33 2.62 -30.86
C ALA A 487 -13.20 2.30 -29.36
N ASN A 488 -12.39 1.29 -29.02
CA ASN A 488 -12.17 0.80 -27.66
C ASN A 488 -10.79 1.21 -27.11
N CYS A 489 -10.02 2.03 -27.82
CA CYS A 489 -8.68 2.42 -27.39
C CYS A 489 -8.69 3.57 -26.39
N PRO A 490 -8.00 3.42 -25.24
CA PRO A 490 -7.68 4.54 -24.37
C PRO A 490 -6.82 5.59 -25.10
N ALA A 491 -6.88 6.84 -24.65
CA ALA A 491 -6.13 7.93 -25.27
C ALA A 491 -4.60 7.79 -25.17
N VAL A 492 -4.13 7.11 -24.11
CA VAL A 492 -2.72 6.87 -23.85
C VAL A 492 -2.48 5.38 -23.59
N ASP A 493 -1.22 4.94 -23.70
CA ASP A 493 -0.80 3.60 -23.29
C ASP A 493 -0.37 3.56 -21.80
N GLN A 494 0.15 2.42 -21.32
CA GLN A 494 0.61 2.25 -19.93
C GLN A 494 1.64 3.29 -19.49
N ARG A 495 2.41 3.83 -20.43
CA ARG A 495 3.49 4.78 -20.14
C ARG A 495 2.99 6.21 -20.06
N GLY A 496 1.73 6.44 -20.42
CA GLY A 496 1.14 7.76 -20.57
C GLY A 496 1.39 8.39 -21.94
N PHE A 497 1.91 7.65 -22.92
CA PHE A 497 2.13 8.18 -24.26
C PHE A 497 0.87 8.05 -25.13
N GLN A 498 0.59 9.08 -25.95
CA GLN A 498 -0.59 9.12 -26.81
C GLN A 498 -0.52 8.04 -27.90
N ARG A 499 -1.64 7.32 -28.05
CA ARG A 499 -1.82 6.33 -29.12
C ARG A 499 -2.12 7.01 -30.45
N ASP A 500 -1.56 6.51 -31.55
CA ASP A 500 -1.51 7.23 -32.83
C ASP A 500 -2.70 6.93 -33.77
N GLY A 501 -3.88 6.69 -33.21
CA GLY A 501 -5.10 6.39 -34.00
C GLY A 501 -5.10 5.03 -34.72
N MET A 502 -3.94 4.44 -35.03
CA MET A 502 -3.74 3.02 -35.37
C MET A 502 -3.26 2.25 -34.13
N CYS A 503 -4.06 2.36 -33.08
CA CYS A 503 -3.79 1.82 -31.76
C CYS A 503 -3.32 0.36 -31.79
N ASP A 504 -2.35 0.06 -30.94
CA ASP A 504 -1.80 -1.27 -30.76
C ASP A 504 -2.56 -2.04 -29.67
N SER A 505 -2.66 -3.37 -29.85
CA SER A 505 -3.20 -4.24 -28.83
C SER A 505 -2.20 -4.43 -27.68
N GLY A 506 -2.72 -4.49 -26.46
CA GLY A 506 -1.95 -4.60 -25.24
C GLY A 506 -1.60 -3.25 -24.62
N ALA A 507 -0.76 -3.30 -23.60
CA ALA A 507 -0.46 -2.17 -22.71
C ALA A 507 0.49 -1.12 -23.32
N PHE A 508 1.10 -1.41 -24.47
CA PHE A 508 2.17 -0.62 -25.07
C PHE A 508 1.79 -0.17 -26.48
N GLU A 509 2.17 1.05 -26.83
CA GLU A 509 2.08 1.59 -28.20
C GLU A 509 3.48 1.69 -28.86
N ALA A 510 3.73 0.98 -29.95
CA ALA A 510 4.98 1.04 -30.71
C ALA A 510 5.19 2.39 -31.39
N ASN A 511 4.14 2.93 -31.99
CA ASN A 511 4.18 4.21 -32.69
C ASN A 511 3.53 5.28 -31.81
N VAL A 512 4.37 6.07 -31.14
CA VAL A 512 3.89 7.19 -30.33
C VAL A 512 3.92 8.47 -31.14
N SER A 513 2.80 9.19 -31.16
CA SER A 513 2.74 10.52 -31.78
C SER A 513 3.68 11.48 -31.03
N VAL A 514 4.61 12.10 -31.75
CA VAL A 514 5.72 12.89 -31.17
C VAL A 514 5.30 14.31 -30.73
N ASP A 515 4.03 14.67 -30.89
CA ASP A 515 3.56 16.05 -30.75
C ASP A 515 3.19 16.45 -29.31
N ASN A 516 3.37 15.58 -28.32
CA ASN A 516 2.92 15.87 -26.96
C ASN A 516 3.79 15.24 -25.85
N PHE A 517 5.10 15.45 -25.91
CA PHE A 517 5.95 15.33 -24.72
C PHE A 517 5.59 16.44 -23.72
N GLY A 518 4.47 16.26 -23.01
CA GLY A 518 4.21 16.99 -21.79
C GLY A 518 5.31 16.63 -20.81
N CYS A 519 6.07 17.63 -20.37
CA CYS A 519 7.26 17.54 -19.50
C CYS A 519 7.06 16.74 -18.17
N GLY A 520 5.87 16.19 -17.90
CA GLY A 520 5.57 15.35 -16.73
C GLY A 520 5.87 13.85 -16.89
N ALA A 521 5.78 13.26 -18.09
CA ALA A 521 5.90 11.80 -18.27
C ALA A 521 7.32 11.26 -18.09
N ASP A 522 8.34 12.09 -18.33
CA ASP A 522 9.76 11.74 -18.17
C ASP A 522 10.25 11.95 -16.73
N LEU A 523 9.63 12.87 -15.96
CA LEU A 523 9.94 13.07 -14.54
C LEU A 523 9.54 11.85 -13.69
N ASP A 524 8.47 11.14 -14.04
CA ASP A 524 8.05 9.93 -13.32
C ASP A 524 8.94 8.71 -13.64
N GLY A 525 9.47 8.62 -14.87
CA GLY A 525 10.53 7.68 -15.22
C GLY A 525 11.85 7.97 -14.49
N LEU A 526 12.20 9.25 -14.32
CA LEU A 526 13.36 9.70 -13.53
C LEU A 526 13.18 9.39 -12.03
N ARG A 527 11.96 9.57 -11.48
CA ARG A 527 11.62 9.17 -10.09
C ARG A 527 11.81 7.68 -9.84
N LYS A 528 11.54 6.83 -10.83
CA LYS A 528 11.81 5.38 -10.74
C LYS A 528 13.31 5.08 -10.72
N GLN A 529 14.12 5.82 -11.48
CA GLN A 529 15.58 5.68 -11.49
C GLN A 529 16.25 6.23 -10.22
N LEU A 530 15.63 7.19 -9.54
CA LEU A 530 16.09 7.77 -8.27
C LEU A 530 15.72 6.92 -7.04
N GLY A 531 14.97 5.83 -7.21
CA GLY A 531 14.67 4.86 -6.14
C GLY A 531 13.45 5.21 -5.30
N TYR A 532 12.62 4.21 -5.03
CA TYR A 532 11.48 4.35 -4.12
C TYR A 532 11.99 4.41 -2.66
N VAL A 533 12.20 5.63 -2.14
CA VAL A 533 12.12 6.06 -0.73
C VAL A 533 13.06 5.37 0.29
N VAL A 534 13.85 4.35 -0.03
CA VAL A 534 14.70 3.68 1.00
C VAL A 534 16.19 3.98 0.86
N GLU A 535 16.74 4.05 -0.35
CA GLU A 535 18.16 4.36 -0.51
C GLU A 535 18.47 5.86 -0.39
N GLU A 536 17.54 6.75 -0.74
CA GLU A 536 17.70 8.22 -0.62
C GLU A 536 17.47 8.79 0.79
N ILE A 537 16.94 8.01 1.74
CA ILE A 537 16.77 8.49 3.14
C ILE A 537 18.06 8.31 3.97
N LEU A 538 19.03 7.52 3.47
CA LEU A 538 20.33 7.37 4.13
C LEU A 538 21.42 8.32 3.63
N GLU A 539 21.21 9.02 2.50
CA GLU A 539 22.12 10.05 2.02
C GLU A 539 21.32 11.23 1.47
N THR A 540 21.47 12.41 2.08
CA THR A 540 20.84 13.66 1.61
C THR A 540 21.24 13.98 0.17
N PRO A 541 20.31 14.13 -0.80
CA PRO A 541 20.66 14.70 -2.09
C PRO A 541 20.75 16.22 -1.96
N THR A 542 21.88 16.79 -2.40
CA THR A 542 22.03 18.23 -2.58
C THR A 542 21.21 18.69 -3.80
N VAL A 543 20.83 19.97 -3.82
CA VAL A 543 20.06 20.67 -4.88
C VAL A 543 20.67 20.56 -6.31
N GLY A 544 21.79 19.86 -6.49
CA GLY A 544 22.47 19.65 -7.77
C GLY A 544 21.74 18.75 -8.77
N ASP A 545 21.02 17.71 -8.32
CA ASP A 545 20.44 16.72 -9.23
C ASP A 545 19.13 17.20 -9.89
N ILE A 546 18.46 18.19 -9.30
CA ILE A 546 17.27 18.84 -9.87
C ILE A 546 17.64 19.73 -11.07
N LEU A 547 18.91 20.15 -11.21
CA LEU A 547 19.33 21.06 -12.27
C LEU A 547 19.60 20.39 -13.63
N TYR A 548 19.63 19.06 -13.73
CA TYR A 548 19.93 18.38 -14.99
C TYR A 548 18.76 18.47 -16.01
N CYS A 549 17.53 18.72 -15.54
CA CYS A 549 16.37 18.91 -16.43
C CYS A 549 16.25 20.33 -17.03
N LEU A 550 16.99 21.32 -16.53
CA LEU A 550 16.92 22.72 -17.03
C LEU A 550 18.04 23.08 -18.02
N GLY A 551 19.00 22.19 -18.27
CA GLY A 551 20.15 22.44 -19.16
C GLY A 551 19.91 22.18 -20.65
N GLY A 552 18.80 21.52 -21.03
CA GLY A 552 18.57 21.03 -22.41
C GLY A 552 18.00 22.03 -23.41
N LEU A 553 17.62 23.24 -23.00
CA LEU A 553 16.96 24.24 -23.87
C LEU A 553 17.83 25.46 -24.21
N ALA A 554 19.13 25.45 -23.88
CA ALA A 554 20.09 26.47 -24.28
C ALA A 554 21.13 25.90 -25.26
N GLY A 555 20.67 25.45 -26.43
CA GLY A 555 21.54 24.84 -27.43
C GLY A 555 20.95 24.75 -28.83
N ALA A 556 20.07 25.68 -29.23
CA ALA A 556 19.66 25.88 -30.61
C ALA A 556 19.04 27.28 -30.79
N ALA A 557 19.91 28.27 -30.97
CA ALA A 557 19.60 29.54 -31.63
C ALA A 557 20.85 30.04 -32.34
#